data_AF-A0A843M8L6-F1
#
_entry.id   AF-A0A843M8L6-F1
#
_cell.length_a   1.000
_cell.length_b   1.000
_cell.length_c   1.000
_cell.angle_alpha   90.00
_cell.angle_beta   90.00
_cell.angle_gamma   90.00
#
_symmetry.space_group_name_H-M   'P 1'
#
loop_
_entity.id
_entity.type
_entity.pdbx_description
1 polymer ?
#
loop_
_entity_poly.entity_id
_entity_poly.type
_entity_poly.pdbx_seq_one_letter_code
_entity_poly.pdbx_strand_id
1 'polypeptide(L)'
;MPIFQLNTIQKKIAISSTCCMILIGLCVIVFSWFSLSALAAQSAEELLVTQNTMELTIIKEKISEGLLCANMLSTYFSANYQNHQLSRDDATELLKQILIINPEYFSFFIAFEPNALLNLSRFQI
;
A
#
# COMPACT_ATOMS: atom_id res chain seq x y z
N MET A 1 18.18 -38.51 61.81
CA MET A 1 18.43 -37.86 60.50
C MET A 1 19.67 -36.99 60.65
N PRO A 2 20.86 -37.42 60.19
CA PRO A 2 22.05 -36.61 60.35
C PRO A 2 21.98 -35.45 59.37
N ILE A 3 21.99 -34.24 59.91
CA ILE A 3 22.17 -32.99 59.21
C ILE A 3 23.57 -33.08 58.58
N PHE A 4 23.65 -33.08 57.24
CA PHE A 4 24.90 -33.16 56.48
C PHE A 4 25.91 -32.09 56.96
N GLN A 5 26.91 -32.49 57.74
CA GLN A 5 28.06 -31.65 58.04
C GLN A 5 29.01 -31.69 56.84
N LEU A 6 28.76 -30.82 55.86
CA LEU A 6 29.65 -30.61 54.72
C LEU A 6 30.97 -30.00 55.20
N ASN A 7 32.09 -30.61 54.80
CA ASN A 7 33.43 -30.05 55.01
C ASN A 7 33.52 -28.65 54.35
N THR A 8 34.25 -27.71 54.96
CA THR A 8 34.35 -26.30 54.54
C THR A 8 34.70 -26.13 53.05
N ILE A 9 35.44 -27.08 52.49
CA ILE A 9 35.84 -27.14 51.08
C ILE A 9 34.64 -27.44 50.16
N GLN A 10 33.79 -28.41 50.52
CA GLN A 10 32.61 -28.77 49.73
C GLN A 10 31.58 -27.63 49.72
N LYS A 11 31.44 -26.89 50.83
CA LYS A 11 30.59 -25.68 50.90
C LYS A 11 31.08 -24.59 49.93
N LYS A 12 32.39 -24.36 49.84
CA LYS A 12 32.97 -23.37 48.91
C LYS A 12 32.76 -23.75 47.43
N ILE A 13 32.92 -25.03 47.10
CA ILE A 13 32.69 -25.53 45.73
C ILE A 13 31.21 -25.41 45.34
N ALA A 14 30.30 -25.76 46.25
CA ALA A 14 28.86 -25.62 46.02
C ALA A 14 28.46 -24.16 45.76
N ILE A 15 28.93 -23.22 46.58
CA ILE A 15 28.65 -21.78 46.40
C ILE A 15 29.19 -21.26 45.06
N SER A 16 30.41 -21.68 44.67
CA SER A 16 31.00 -21.30 43.38
C SER A 16 30.19 -21.85 42.20
N SER A 17 29.80 -23.12 42.26
CA SER A 17 28.99 -23.77 41.22
C SER A 17 27.62 -23.11 41.06
N THR A 18 26.94 -22.78 42.15
CA THR A 18 25.66 -22.05 42.11
C THR A 18 25.84 -20.64 41.55
N CYS A 19 26.93 -19.95 41.90
CA CYS A 19 27.24 -18.64 41.34
C CYS A 19 27.42 -18.68 39.81
N CYS A 20 28.16 -19.68 39.30
CA CYS A 20 28.31 -19.88 37.85
C CYS A 20 26.98 -20.18 37.14
N MET A 21 26.12 -21.01 37.73
CA MET A 21 24.78 -21.29 37.20
C MET A 21 23.92 -20.02 37.11
N ILE A 22 23.96 -19.17 38.13
CA ILE A 22 23.22 -17.88 38.14
C ILE A 22 23.75 -16.95 37.05
N LEU A 23 25.07 -16.84 36.87
CA LEU A 23 25.67 -16.00 35.84
C LEU A 23 25.28 -16.45 34.43
N ILE A 24 25.27 -17.77 34.17
CA ILE A 24 24.81 -18.32 32.89
C ILE A 24 23.33 -17.98 32.66
N GLY A 25 22.48 -18.16 33.68
CA GLY A 25 21.08 -17.79 33.60
C GLY A 25 20.86 -16.31 33.26
N LEU A 26 21.62 -15.41 33.89
CA LEU A 26 21.58 -13.98 33.59
C LEU A 26 22.02 -13.68 32.15
N CYS A 27 23.09 -14.31 31.67
CA CYS A 27 23.53 -14.15 30.28
C CYS A 27 22.46 -14.59 29.28
N VAL A 28 21.77 -15.71 29.54
CA VAL A 28 20.67 -16.18 28.69
C VAL A 28 19.51 -15.17 28.71
N ILE A 29 19.12 -14.66 29.88
CA ILE A 29 18.03 -13.67 29.98
C ILE A 29 18.37 -12.41 29.17
N VAL A 30 19.58 -11.89 29.31
CA VAL A 30 20.02 -10.69 28.57
C VAL A 30 20.05 -10.94 27.06
N PHE A 31 20.57 -12.10 26.64
CA PHE A 31 20.61 -12.47 25.22
C PHE A 31 19.22 -12.67 24.62
N SER A 32 18.32 -13.34 25.36
CA SER A 32 16.92 -13.51 24.97
C SER A 32 16.20 -12.18 24.88
N TRP A 33 16.43 -11.25 25.81
CA TRP A 33 15.85 -9.91 25.76
C TRP A 33 16.30 -9.15 24.51
N PHE A 34 17.61 -9.18 24.21
CA PHE A 34 18.15 -8.51 23.03
C PHE A 34 17.60 -9.13 21.73
N SER A 35 17.54 -10.46 21.67
CA SER A 35 16.98 -11.19 20.52
C SER A 35 15.51 -10.90 20.31
N LEU A 36 14.72 -10.84 21.38
CA LEU A 36 13.30 -10.50 21.33
C LEU A 36 13.09 -9.05 20.86
N SER A 37 13.94 -8.13 21.31
CA SER A 37 13.90 -6.73 20.89
C SER A 37 14.21 -6.58 19.40
N ALA A 38 15.21 -7.31 18.90
CA ALA A 38 15.56 -7.32 17.48
C ALA A 38 14.43 -7.92 16.62
N LEU A 39 13.82 -9.02 17.07
CA LEU A 39 12.69 -9.65 16.38
C LEU A 39 11.45 -8.73 16.35
N ALA A 40 11.18 -8.04 17.46
CA ALA A 40 10.09 -7.07 17.55
C ALA A 40 10.31 -5.90 16.56
N ALA A 41 11.54 -5.38 16.47
CA ALA A 41 11.88 -4.34 15.51
C ALA A 41 11.71 -4.81 14.06
N GLN A 42 12.20 -6.01 13.73
CA GLN A 42 12.08 -6.59 12.38
C GLN A 42 10.62 -6.82 11.98
N SER A 43 9.80 -7.37 12.89
CA SER A 43 8.37 -7.57 12.62
C SER A 43 7.60 -6.26 12.47
N ALA A 44 7.97 -5.22 13.22
CA ALA A 44 7.40 -3.88 13.06
C ALA A 44 7.77 -3.27 11.70
N GLU A 45 9.02 -3.44 11.26
CA GLU A 45 9.48 -2.99 9.94
C GLU A 45 8.74 -3.71 8.81
N GLU A 46 8.60 -5.04 8.91
CA GLU A 46 7.86 -5.85 7.93
C GLU A 46 6.38 -5.45 7.85
N LEU A 47 5.75 -5.19 9.00
CA LEU A 47 4.38 -4.68 9.07
C LEU A 47 4.27 -3.33 8.35
N LEU A 48 5.18 -2.39 8.61
CA LEU A 48 5.20 -1.08 7.96
C LEU A 48 5.39 -1.19 6.45
N VAL A 49 6.31 -2.04 5.98
CA VAL A 49 6.51 -2.29 4.55
C VAL A 49 5.26 -2.90 3.92
N THR A 50 4.61 -3.83 4.62
CA THR A 50 3.37 -4.46 4.14
C THR A 50 2.23 -3.45 4.04
N GLN A 51 2.07 -2.58 5.04
CA GLN A 51 1.06 -1.51 5.02
C GLN A 51 1.33 -0.52 3.88
N ASN A 52 2.57 -0.07 3.73
CA ASN A 52 2.95 0.85 2.65
C ASN A 52 2.71 0.23 1.27
N THR A 53 3.00 -1.07 1.08
CA THR A 53 2.75 -1.75 -0.20
C THR A 53 1.27 -1.92 -0.47
N MET A 54 0.44 -2.18 0.55
CA MET A 54 -1.02 -2.19 0.41
C MET A 54 -1.56 -0.81 -0.01
N GLU A 55 -1.15 0.27 0.67
CA GLU A 55 -1.56 1.62 0.32
C GLU A 55 -1.13 2.02 -1.10
N LEU A 56 0.12 1.71 -1.48
CA LEU A 56 0.60 1.92 -2.85
C LEU A 56 -0.22 1.14 -3.88
N THR A 57 -0.65 -0.07 -3.54
CA THR A 57 -1.48 -0.89 -4.42
C THR A 57 -2.85 -0.24 -4.63
N ILE A 58 -3.48 0.24 -3.55
CA ILE A 58 -4.77 0.96 -3.63
C ILE A 58 -4.64 2.22 -4.50
N ILE A 59 -3.58 3.01 -4.31
CA ILE A 59 -3.32 4.20 -5.13
C ILE A 59 -3.14 3.81 -6.60
N LYS A 60 -2.35 2.77 -6.87
CA LYS A 60 -2.10 2.30 -8.24
C LYS A 60 -3.39 1.80 -8.90
N GLU A 61 -4.24 1.09 -8.16
CA GLU A 61 -5.54 0.63 -8.62
C GLU A 61 -6.42 1.83 -9.00
N LYS A 62 -6.54 2.83 -8.13
CA LYS A 62 -7.29 4.06 -8.40
C LYS A 62 -6.80 4.81 -9.64
N ILE A 63 -5.48 4.91 -9.82
CA ILE A 63 -4.90 5.52 -11.02
C ILE A 63 -5.20 4.68 -12.26
N SER A 64 -5.15 3.36 -12.15
CA SER A 64 -5.42 2.44 -13.27
C SER A 64 -6.88 2.47 -13.71
N GLU A 65 -7.81 2.54 -12.75
CA GLU A 65 -9.24 2.75 -13.02
C GLU A 65 -9.46 4.07 -13.79
N GLY A 66 -8.85 5.16 -13.31
CA GLY A 66 -8.90 6.47 -13.98
C GLY A 66 -8.35 6.45 -15.40
N LEU A 67 -7.20 5.78 -15.61
CA LEU A 67 -6.60 5.64 -16.93
C LEU A 67 -7.47 4.79 -17.87
N LEU A 68 -8.09 3.74 -17.36
CA LEU A 68 -9.00 2.88 -18.13
C LEU A 68 -10.25 3.67 -18.56
N CYS A 69 -10.84 4.46 -17.65
CA CYS A 69 -11.93 5.37 -17.94
C CYS A 69 -11.55 6.39 -19.04
N ALA A 70 -10.39 7.04 -18.89
CA ALA A 70 -9.88 8.00 -19.86
C ALA A 70 -9.63 7.38 -21.24
N ASN A 71 -9.09 6.15 -21.29
CA ASN A 71 -8.88 5.43 -22.54
C ASN A 71 -10.20 5.05 -23.22
N MET A 72 -11.19 4.56 -22.46
CA MET A 72 -12.53 4.27 -23.01
C MET A 72 -13.18 5.52 -23.60
N LEU A 73 -13.09 6.65 -22.89
CA LEU A 73 -13.57 7.95 -23.37
C LEU A 73 -12.84 8.39 -24.63
N SER A 74 -11.50 8.31 -24.64
CA SER A 74 -10.68 8.63 -25.80
C SER A 74 -11.05 7.79 -27.02
N THR A 75 -11.23 6.48 -26.85
CA THR A 75 -11.67 5.58 -27.92
C THR A 75 -13.08 5.91 -28.40
N TYR A 76 -14.03 6.16 -27.49
CA TYR A 76 -15.41 6.54 -27.84
C TYR A 76 -15.44 7.83 -28.66
N PHE A 77 -14.76 8.88 -28.18
CA PHE A 77 -14.70 10.16 -28.88
C PHE A 77 -13.97 10.05 -30.21
N SER A 78 -12.88 9.27 -30.29
CA SER A 78 -12.15 9.05 -31.54
C SER A 78 -13.00 8.33 -32.59
N ALA A 79 -13.75 7.30 -32.20
CA ALA A 79 -14.63 6.56 -33.11
C ALA A 79 -15.80 7.43 -33.62
N ASN A 80 -16.43 8.19 -32.72
CA ASN A 80 -17.59 9.02 -33.08
C ASN A 80 -17.19 10.30 -33.81
N TYR A 81 -15.97 10.80 -33.59
CA TYR A 81 -15.37 11.87 -34.39
C TYR A 81 -15.18 11.43 -35.85
N GLN A 82 -14.64 10.24 -36.10
CA GLN A 82 -14.46 9.71 -37.46
C GLN A 82 -15.79 9.54 -38.21
N ASN A 83 -16.85 9.13 -37.50
CA ASN A 83 -18.17 8.87 -38.09
C ASN A 83 -19.05 10.11 -38.24
N HIS A 84 -18.56 11.30 -37.87
CA HIS A 84 -19.29 12.57 -37.89
C HIS A 84 -20.58 12.62 -37.04
N GLN A 85 -20.70 11.76 -36.03
CA GLN A 85 -21.96 11.56 -35.28
C GLN A 85 -22.07 12.35 -33.98
N LEU A 86 -21.04 13.13 -33.62
CA LEU A 86 -20.94 13.71 -32.29
C LEU A 86 -21.04 15.24 -32.35
N SER A 87 -22.14 15.82 -31.87
CA SER A 87 -22.22 17.26 -31.67
C SER A 87 -21.50 17.69 -30.40
N ARG A 88 -21.18 18.99 -30.30
CA ARG A 88 -20.62 19.58 -29.07
C ARG A 88 -21.54 19.39 -27.87
N ASP A 89 -22.85 19.48 -28.08
CA ASP A 89 -23.84 19.37 -27.02
C ASP A 89 -23.95 17.92 -26.54
N ASP A 90 -23.92 16.95 -27.46
CA ASP A 90 -23.91 15.52 -27.12
C ASP A 90 -22.66 15.14 -26.32
N ALA A 91 -21.49 15.63 -26.75
CA ALA A 91 -20.22 15.42 -26.05
C ALA A 91 -20.25 16.00 -24.62
N THR A 92 -20.81 17.20 -24.49
CA THR A 92 -20.92 17.90 -23.21
C THR A 92 -21.87 17.16 -22.28
N GLU A 93 -23.02 16.71 -22.78
CA GLU A 93 -24.02 16.00 -21.98
C GLU A 93 -23.53 14.62 -21.53
N LEU A 94 -22.83 13.89 -22.42
CA LEU A 94 -22.16 12.63 -22.07
C LEU A 94 -21.16 12.84 -20.92
N LEU A 95 -20.30 13.85 -21.01
CA LEU A 95 -19.30 14.13 -19.97
C LEU A 95 -19.95 14.49 -18.62
N LYS A 96 -21.06 15.24 -18.63
CA LYS A 96 -21.82 15.50 -17.39
C LYS A 96 -22.36 14.21 -16.79
N GLN A 97 -22.95 13.34 -17.60
CA GLN A 97 -23.49 12.06 -17.11
C GLN A 97 -22.38 11.18 -16.52
N ILE A 98 -21.22 11.12 -17.16
CA ILE A 98 -20.07 10.37 -16.65
C ILE A 98 -19.59 10.95 -15.32
N LEU A 99 -19.54 12.28 -15.18
CA LEU A 99 -19.16 12.92 -13.93
C LEU A 99 -20.17 12.66 -12.81
N ILE A 100 -21.47 12.60 -13.12
CA ILE A 100 -22.52 12.24 -12.16
C ILE A 100 -22.38 10.79 -11.69
N ILE A 101 -22.06 9.87 -12.61
CA ILE A 101 -21.90 8.43 -12.31
C ILE A 101 -20.61 8.17 -11.52
N ASN A 102 -19.57 8.99 -11.72
CA ASN A 102 -18.26 8.81 -11.10
C ASN A 102 -17.91 10.04 -10.23
N PRO A 103 -18.53 10.19 -9.05
CA PRO A 103 -18.38 11.36 -8.20
C PRO A 103 -16.97 11.49 -7.59
N GLU A 104 -16.15 10.44 -7.66
CA GLU A 104 -14.73 10.53 -7.25
C GLU A 104 -13.88 11.43 -8.16
N TYR A 105 -14.31 11.69 -9.40
CA TYR A 105 -13.58 12.60 -10.28
C TYR A 105 -13.98 14.06 -10.01
N PHE A 106 -12.98 14.92 -9.89
CA PHE A 106 -13.19 16.35 -9.75
C PHE A 106 -13.75 16.99 -11.04
N SER A 107 -13.23 16.58 -12.21
CA SER A 107 -13.64 17.10 -13.50
C SER A 107 -13.16 16.22 -14.65
N PHE A 108 -13.88 16.26 -15.77
CA PHE A 108 -13.39 15.78 -17.06
C PHE A 108 -13.19 16.97 -18.01
N PHE A 109 -12.17 16.90 -18.85
CA PHE A 109 -11.97 17.86 -19.92
C PHE A 109 -11.68 17.12 -21.23
N ILE A 110 -12.16 17.70 -22.32
CA ILE A 110 -11.82 17.28 -23.68
C ILE A 110 -11.41 18.53 -24.46
N ALA A 111 -10.31 18.43 -25.18
CA ALA A 111 -9.80 19.50 -26.02
C ALA A 111 -9.71 18.99 -27.45
N PHE A 112 -10.12 19.83 -28.38
CA PHE A 112 -10.07 19.55 -29.80
C PHE A 112 -9.14 20.56 -30.47
N GLU A 113 -8.42 20.13 -31.49
CA GLU A 113 -7.67 21.02 -32.36
C GLU A 113 -8.62 22.07 -32.99
N PRO A 114 -8.13 23.29 -33.29
CA PRO A 114 -8.94 24.32 -33.91
C PRO A 114 -9.64 23.80 -35.17
N ASN A 115 -10.94 24.07 -35.29
CA ASN A 115 -11.81 23.65 -36.40
C ASN A 115 -12.07 22.14 -36.54
N ALA A 116 -11.55 21.27 -35.67
CA ALA A 116 -11.82 19.83 -35.72
C ALA A 116 -13.32 19.51 -35.58
N LEU A 117 -14.03 20.21 -34.69
CA LEU A 117 -15.47 20.05 -34.50
C LEU A 117 -16.34 20.84 -35.51
N LEU A 118 -15.78 21.82 -36.22
CA LEU A 118 -16.54 22.66 -37.17
C LEU A 118 -16.94 21.90 -38.43
N ASN A 119 -16.17 20.88 -38.83
CA ASN A 119 -16.56 20.00 -39.94
C ASN A 119 -17.78 19.14 -39.62
N LEU A 120 -18.13 18.92 -38.35
CA LEU A 120 -19.31 18.13 -37.95
C LEU A 120 -20.62 18.92 -38.10
N SER A 121 -20.56 20.25 -37.95
CA SER A 121 -21.71 21.13 -38.15
C SER A 121 -22.04 21.41 -39.63
N ARG A 122 -21.17 21.01 -40.56
CA ARG A 122 -21.33 21.26 -42.01
C ARG A 122 -21.94 20.09 -42.80
N PHE A 123 -22.11 18.91 -42.18
CA PHE A 123 -22.68 17.72 -42.83
C PHE A 123 -24.15 17.46 -42.48
N GLN A 124 -24.88 18.45 -41.96
CA GLN A 124 -26.34 18.43 -42.02
C GLN A 124 -26.81 18.99 -43.38
N ILE A 125 -26.84 18.12 -44.40
CA ILE A 125 -27.68 18.26 -45.60
C ILE A 125 -28.39 16.94 -45.80
#